data_AF-A0A016WL33-F1
#
_entry.id   AF-A0A016WL33-F1
#
_cell.length_a   1.000
_cell.length_b   1.000
_cell.length_c   1.000
_cell.angle_alpha   90.00
_cell.angle_beta   90.00
_cell.angle_gamma   90.00
#
_symmetry.space_group_name_H-M   'P 1'
#
loop_
_entity.id
_entity.type
_entity.pdbx_description
1 polymer ?
#
loop_
_entity_poly.entity_id
_entity_poly.type
_entity_poly.pdbx_seq_one_letter_code
_entity_poly.pdbx_strand_id
1 'polypeptide(L)'
;MLESAARTRQPTAHRTKISPEDYATLISCAFYSEKQDIIFTAALIICLFRAFLRVGEVRSLKKSDLIPDGSFSFSINVAKSKTDQTSRGACVKFVLQPNSQELRLLNKHINNVHSLPSPFLFPSQSTKRPLSAATISTKLRNLFQLAGLENKGYTSHSFRGGAASTALEQGFDSSRVMSAGRWRSSKSFQAYIRPSALNIIIPPK
;
A
#
# COMPACT_ATOMS: atom_id res chain seq x y z
N MET A 1 -22.64 39.27 18.26
CA MET A 1 -21.95 37.97 18.37
C MET A 1 -22.39 37.13 17.18
N LEU A 2 -21.49 36.80 16.26
CA LEU A 2 -21.79 35.94 15.10
C LEU A 2 -21.56 34.49 15.50
N GLU A 3 -22.62 33.72 15.67
CA GLU A 3 -22.56 32.28 15.85
C GLU A 3 -22.03 31.63 14.55
N SER A 4 -20.87 30.97 14.64
CA SER A 4 -20.36 30.18 13.52
C SER A 4 -21.23 28.93 13.36
N ALA A 5 -21.97 28.84 12.27
CA ALA A 5 -22.67 27.63 11.88
C ALA A 5 -21.66 26.48 11.74
N ALA A 6 -21.74 25.50 12.64
CA ALA A 6 -20.98 24.27 12.55
C ALA A 6 -21.42 23.54 11.25
N ARG A 7 -20.58 23.59 10.21
CA ARG A 7 -20.79 22.79 9.00
C ARG A 7 -20.86 21.32 9.41
N THR A 8 -22.05 20.73 9.30
CA THR A 8 -22.28 19.29 9.42
C THR A 8 -21.50 18.61 8.30
N ARG A 9 -20.29 18.15 8.61
CA ARG A 9 -19.49 17.35 7.68
C ARG A 9 -20.26 16.06 7.44
N GLN A 10 -20.60 15.78 6.18
CA GLN A 10 -21.13 14.47 5.81
C GLN A 10 -20.22 13.37 6.38
N PRO A 11 -20.79 12.25 6.86
CA PRO A 11 -20.02 11.11 7.31
C PRO A 11 -18.96 10.78 6.26
N THR A 12 -17.70 10.68 6.67
CA THR A 12 -16.63 10.37 5.72
C THR A 12 -16.91 8.97 5.19
N ALA A 13 -17.41 8.86 3.96
CA ALA A 13 -17.65 7.56 3.32
C ALA A 13 -16.35 6.75 3.44
N HIS A 14 -16.39 5.67 4.23
CA HIS A 14 -15.22 4.86 4.45
C HIS A 14 -14.81 4.27 3.10
N ARG A 15 -13.62 4.64 2.63
CA ARG A 15 -13.06 4.12 1.38
C ARG A 15 -13.01 2.60 1.47
N THR A 16 -13.42 1.92 0.39
CA THR A 16 -13.38 0.46 0.30
C THR A 16 -11.96 -0.02 0.61
N LYS A 17 -11.84 -0.98 1.53
CA LYS A 17 -10.55 -1.61 1.88
C LYS A 17 -10.43 -2.91 1.13
N ILE A 18 -9.27 -3.19 0.54
CA ILE A 18 -9.02 -4.48 -0.13
C ILE A 18 -8.87 -5.60 0.90
N SER A 19 -9.52 -6.74 0.68
CA SER A 19 -9.38 -7.92 1.55
C SER A 19 -8.04 -8.63 1.30
N PRO A 20 -7.52 -9.43 2.23
CA PRO A 20 -6.30 -10.20 1.99
C PRO A 20 -6.46 -11.22 0.85
N GLU A 21 -7.66 -11.76 0.64
CA GLU A 21 -7.98 -12.69 -0.46
C GLU A 21 -7.95 -11.99 -1.82
N ASP A 22 -8.57 -10.81 -1.92
CA ASP A 22 -8.56 -10.01 -3.15
C ASP A 22 -7.14 -9.49 -3.44
N TYR A 23 -6.37 -9.13 -2.40
CA TYR A 23 -4.96 -8.81 -2.53
C TYR A 23 -4.15 -10.00 -3.09
N ALA A 24 -4.32 -11.19 -2.50
CA ALA A 24 -3.65 -12.40 -2.97
C ALA A 24 -4.04 -12.76 -4.41
N THR A 25 -5.29 -12.53 -4.80
CA THR A 25 -5.79 -12.71 -6.17
C THR A 25 -5.04 -11.81 -7.15
N LEU A 26 -4.81 -10.54 -6.81
CA LEU A 26 -4.04 -9.62 -7.66
C LEU A 26 -2.58 -10.06 -7.82
N ILE A 27 -1.95 -10.50 -6.72
CA ILE A 27 -0.56 -10.98 -6.74
C ILE A 27 -0.46 -12.25 -7.60
N SER A 28 -1.37 -13.20 -7.43
CA SER A 28 -1.40 -14.44 -8.21
C SER A 28 -1.65 -14.18 -9.70
N CYS A 29 -2.65 -13.35 -10.01
CA CYS A 29 -2.94 -12.90 -11.37
C CYS A 29 -1.70 -12.28 -12.05
N ALA A 30 -0.99 -11.41 -11.34
CA ALA A 30 0.21 -10.79 -11.88
C ALA A 30 1.41 -11.74 -11.99
N PHE A 31 1.51 -12.70 -11.07
CA PHE A 31 2.60 -13.66 -11.02
C PHE A 31 2.65 -14.56 -12.27
N TYR A 32 1.48 -14.98 -12.76
CA TYR A 32 1.36 -15.75 -14.00
C TYR A 32 1.38 -14.89 -15.27
N SER A 33 1.51 -13.55 -15.14
CA SER A 33 1.58 -12.67 -16.29
C SER A 33 3.01 -12.49 -16.80
N GLU A 34 3.18 -12.56 -18.12
CA GLU A 34 4.44 -12.20 -18.78
C GLU A 34 4.54 -10.70 -19.07
N LYS A 35 3.42 -9.96 -19.00
CA LYS A 35 3.37 -8.54 -19.33
C LYS A 35 4.12 -7.73 -18.27
N GLN A 36 5.19 -7.04 -18.69
CA GLN A 36 5.98 -6.19 -17.80
C GLN A 36 5.14 -5.13 -17.07
N ASP A 37 4.09 -4.61 -17.71
CA ASP A 37 3.20 -3.62 -17.09
C ASP A 37 2.41 -4.18 -15.89
N ILE A 38 2.05 -5.46 -15.96
CA ILE A 38 1.34 -6.15 -14.89
C ILE A 38 2.28 -6.43 -13.72
N ILE A 39 3.50 -6.91 -13.99
CA ILE A 39 4.55 -7.11 -12.98
C ILE A 39 4.89 -5.79 -12.29
N PHE A 40 5.06 -4.72 -13.06
CA PHE A 40 5.27 -3.36 -12.57
C PHE A 40 4.14 -2.95 -11.61
N THR A 41 2.89 -3.17 -12.02
CA THR A 41 1.71 -2.78 -11.23
C THR A 41 1.62 -3.60 -9.95
N ALA A 42 1.97 -4.89 -9.99
CA ALA A 42 2.01 -5.74 -8.80
C ALA A 42 3.11 -5.32 -7.81
N ALA A 43 4.31 -4.98 -8.28
CA ALA A 43 5.36 -4.43 -7.41
C ALA A 43 4.92 -3.12 -6.74
N LEU A 44 4.19 -2.26 -7.47
CA LEU A 44 3.58 -1.05 -6.92
C LEU A 44 2.56 -1.37 -5.83
N ILE A 45 1.70 -2.38 -6.04
CA ILE A 45 0.71 -2.88 -5.07
C ILE A 45 1.38 -3.43 -3.81
N ILE A 46 2.45 -4.22 -3.95
CA ILE A 46 3.23 -4.75 -2.83
C ILE A 46 3.73 -3.59 -1.96
N CYS A 47 4.29 -2.54 -2.56
CA CYS A 47 4.72 -1.35 -1.82
C CYS A 47 3.55 -0.60 -1.14
N LEU A 48 2.39 -0.49 -1.80
CA LEU A 48 1.20 0.13 -1.20
C LEU A 48 0.68 -0.65 0.01
N PHE A 49 0.68 -1.98 -0.07
CA PHE A 49 0.13 -2.86 0.95
C PHE A 49 1.13 -3.17 2.06
N ARG A 50 2.26 -3.82 1.73
CA ARG A 50 3.25 -4.31 2.71
C ARG A 50 4.00 -3.19 3.42
N ALA A 51 4.31 -2.10 2.72
CA ALA A 51 4.97 -0.93 3.31
C ALA A 51 3.98 0.19 3.68
N PHE A 52 2.68 -0.07 3.66
CA PHE A 52 1.63 0.88 4.04
C PHE A 52 1.77 2.23 3.32
N LEU A 53 2.30 2.29 2.09
CA LEU A 53 2.62 3.58 1.46
C LEU A 53 1.37 4.27 0.88
N ARG A 54 1.38 5.61 0.86
CA ARG A 54 0.40 6.37 0.07
C ARG A 54 0.80 6.33 -1.39
N VAL A 55 -0.16 6.44 -2.31
CA VAL A 55 0.13 6.54 -3.76
C VAL A 55 1.13 7.66 -4.09
N GLY A 56 1.06 8.79 -3.37
CA GLY A 56 2.01 9.90 -3.50
C GLY A 56 3.44 9.55 -3.05
N GLU A 57 3.59 8.67 -2.06
CA GLU A 57 4.88 8.20 -1.56
C GLU A 57 5.47 7.20 -2.55
N VAL A 58 4.69 6.18 -2.97
CA VAL A 58 5.15 5.14 -3.90
C VAL A 58 5.62 5.73 -5.23
N ARG A 59 4.87 6.67 -5.82
CA ARG A 59 5.28 7.30 -7.09
C ARG A 59 6.60 8.07 -6.99
N SER A 60 6.94 8.56 -5.80
CA SER A 60 8.15 9.36 -5.58
C SER A 60 9.37 8.53 -5.23
N LEU A 61 9.20 7.22 -4.96
CA LEU A 61 10.29 6.34 -4.57
C LEU A 61 11.36 6.27 -5.65
N LYS A 62 12.59 6.43 -5.20
CA LYS A 62 13.80 6.14 -5.96
C LYS A 62 14.22 4.70 -5.74
N LYS A 63 15.02 4.17 -6.67
CA LYS A 63 15.67 2.86 -6.54
C LYS A 63 16.50 2.78 -5.25
N SER A 64 17.22 3.86 -4.94
CA SER A 64 18.03 4.00 -3.72
C SER A 64 17.21 4.03 -2.42
N ASP A 65 15.91 4.28 -2.50
CA ASP A 65 15.06 4.36 -1.31
C ASP A 65 14.65 2.96 -0.82
N LEU A 66 14.68 1.94 -1.68
CA LEU A 66 14.37 0.55 -1.33
C LEU A 66 15.66 -0.21 -1.05
N ILE A 67 15.88 -0.54 0.23
CA ILE A 67 17.11 -1.14 0.74
C ILE A 67 16.79 -2.55 1.24
N PRO A 68 17.41 -3.61 0.69
CA PRO A 68 17.37 -4.94 1.29
C PRO A 68 17.97 -4.90 2.70
N ASP A 69 17.25 -5.43 3.69
CA ASP A 69 17.60 -5.41 5.12
C ASP A 69 17.63 -6.85 5.68
N GLY A 70 18.26 -7.75 4.93
CA GLY A 70 18.27 -9.20 5.15
C GLY A 70 17.73 -9.98 3.96
N SER A 71 17.65 -11.31 4.07
CA SER A 71 17.27 -12.19 2.95
C SER A 71 15.85 -11.97 2.43
N PHE A 72 14.92 -11.56 3.30
CA PHE A 72 13.50 -11.42 2.97
C PHE A 72 12.87 -10.13 3.52
N SER A 73 13.71 -9.23 4.02
CA SER A 73 13.33 -7.99 4.69
C SER A 73 13.75 -6.80 3.84
N PHE A 74 12.93 -5.75 3.83
CA PHE A 74 13.16 -4.54 3.06
C PHE A 74 12.88 -3.32 3.90
N SER A 75 13.72 -2.30 3.76
CA SER A 75 13.54 -0.96 4.31
C SER A 75 13.26 0.04 3.18
N ILE A 76 12.26 0.91 3.37
CA ILE A 76 11.95 2.00 2.44
C ILE A 76 12.13 3.34 3.13
N ASN A 77 13.02 4.16 2.58
CA ASN A 77 13.20 5.55 2.99
C ASN A 77 12.18 6.45 2.27
N VAL A 78 11.24 7.01 3.02
CA VAL A 78 10.23 7.93 2.48
C VAL A 78 10.67 9.37 2.71
N ALA A 79 11.19 10.01 1.66
CA ALA A 79 11.76 11.37 1.72
C ALA A 79 10.73 12.48 2.03
N LYS A 80 9.47 12.32 1.64
CA LYS A 80 8.37 13.25 1.94
C LYS A 80 7.11 12.49 2.32
N SER A 81 6.79 12.43 3.60
CA SER A 81 5.49 11.99 4.08
C SER A 81 4.54 13.19 4.18
N LYS A 82 3.24 13.02 3.87
CA LYS A 82 2.20 14.04 4.14
C LYS A 82 2.14 14.48 5.61
N THR A 83 2.69 13.68 6.51
CA THR A 83 2.77 14.01 7.95
C THR A 83 4.12 14.60 8.34
N ASP A 84 5.09 14.73 7.45
CA ASP A 84 6.43 15.22 7.78
C ASP A 84 6.56 16.73 7.52
N GLN A 85 6.05 17.52 8.45
CA GLN A 85 6.29 18.97 8.50
C GLN A 85 7.74 19.32 8.85
N THR A 86 8.60 18.34 9.17
CA THR A 86 9.99 18.55 9.62
C THR A 86 11.06 18.03 8.65
N SER A 87 10.66 17.42 7.52
CA SER A 87 11.57 16.85 6.50
C SER A 87 12.63 15.88 7.04
N ARG A 88 12.32 15.10 8.08
CA ARG A 88 13.22 14.05 8.62
C ARG A 88 13.17 12.74 7.84
N GLY A 89 12.18 12.58 6.96
CA GLY A 89 11.91 11.31 6.30
C GLY A 89 11.38 10.25 7.27
N ALA A 90 10.87 9.14 6.75
CA ALA A 90 10.45 8.01 7.56
C ALA A 90 10.94 6.70 6.94
N CYS A 91 11.53 5.82 7.73
CA CYS A 91 11.87 4.47 7.31
C CYS A 91 10.71 3.52 7.60
N VAL A 92 10.28 2.74 6.61
CA VAL A 92 9.31 1.65 6.78
C VAL A 92 9.98 0.34 6.47
N LYS A 93 9.83 -0.62 7.39
CA LYS A 93 10.31 -1.99 7.19
C LYS A 93 9.15 -2.92 6.89
N PHE A 94 9.36 -3.86 5.99
CA PHE A 94 8.43 -4.95 5.73
C PHE A 94 9.17 -6.23 5.36
N VAL A 95 8.52 -7.36 5.58
CA VAL A 95 9.05 -8.70 5.31
C VAL A 95 8.14 -9.37 4.29
N LEU A 96 8.73 -10.12 3.36
CA LEU A 96 8.01 -11.00 2.45
C LEU A 96 8.34 -12.46 2.79
N GLN A 97 7.41 -13.37 2.56
CA GLN A 97 7.67 -14.78 2.84
C GLN A 97 8.68 -15.37 1.84
N PRO A 98 9.58 -16.27 2.28
CA PRO A 98 10.45 -17.01 1.38
C PRO A 98 9.65 -17.70 0.28
N ASN A 99 10.17 -17.70 -0.96
CA ASN A 99 9.54 -18.30 -2.14
C ASN A 99 8.13 -17.77 -2.50
N SER A 100 7.67 -16.69 -1.87
CA SER A 100 6.37 -16.10 -2.17
C SER A 100 6.33 -15.47 -3.58
N GLN A 101 5.13 -15.44 -4.16
CA GLN A 101 4.87 -14.73 -5.42
C GLN A 101 5.22 -13.24 -5.30
N GLU A 102 4.97 -12.63 -4.13
CA GLU A 102 5.30 -11.23 -3.85
C GLU A 102 6.80 -10.97 -3.98
N LEU A 103 7.64 -11.78 -3.32
CA LEU A 103 9.09 -11.64 -3.36
C LEU A 103 9.61 -11.76 -4.79
N ARG A 104 9.11 -12.76 -5.54
CA ARG A 104 9.51 -13.00 -6.94
C ARG A 104 9.10 -11.84 -7.84
N LEU A 105 7.88 -11.32 -7.70
CA LEU A 105 7.40 -10.17 -8.48
C LEU A 105 8.17 -8.89 -8.16
N LEU A 106 8.42 -8.61 -6.87
CA LEU A 106 9.18 -7.44 -6.46
C LEU A 106 10.62 -7.51 -6.99
N ASN A 107 11.29 -8.66 -6.85
CA ASN A 107 12.65 -8.85 -7.37
C ASN A 107 12.70 -8.75 -8.90
N LYS A 108 11.71 -9.33 -9.61
CA LYS A 108 11.60 -9.20 -11.07
C LYS A 108 11.47 -7.74 -11.49
N HIS A 109 10.65 -6.96 -10.78
CA HIS A 109 10.53 -5.52 -11.02
C HIS A 109 11.83 -4.77 -10.73
N ILE A 110 12.47 -5.00 -9.58
CA ILE A 110 13.76 -4.36 -9.21
C ILE A 110 14.81 -4.61 -10.29
N ASN A 111 14.96 -5.86 -10.73
CA ASN A 111 15.91 -6.23 -11.79
C ASN A 111 15.58 -5.52 -13.11
N ASN A 112 14.30 -5.48 -13.50
CA ASN A 112 13.86 -4.82 -14.72
C ASN A 112 14.12 -3.32 -14.70
N VAL A 113 13.92 -2.65 -13.57
CA VAL A 113 14.12 -1.20 -13.48
C VAL A 113 15.58 -0.83 -13.28
N HIS A 114 16.41 -1.72 -12.72
CA HIS A 114 17.82 -1.43 -12.43
C HIS A 114 18.56 -0.90 -13.66
N SER A 115 18.36 -1.54 -14.81
CA SER A 115 18.96 -1.18 -16.11
C SER A 115 18.38 0.09 -16.76
N LEU A 116 17.27 0.63 -16.26
CA LEU A 116 16.65 1.82 -16.86
C LEU A 116 17.37 3.10 -16.41
N PRO A 117 17.59 4.08 -17.32
CA PRO A 117 18.19 5.37 -17.01
C PRO A 117 17.18 6.30 -16.32
N SER A 118 16.73 5.90 -15.12
CA SER A 118 15.85 6.68 -14.25
C SER A 118 16.22 6.40 -12.78
N PRO A 119 16.23 7.42 -11.91
CA PRO A 119 16.43 7.20 -10.49
C PRO A 119 15.18 6.62 -9.81
N PHE A 120 14.00 6.69 -10.44
CA PHE A 120 12.74 6.26 -9.84
C PHE A 120 12.59 4.74 -9.85
N LEU A 121 11.99 4.20 -8.79
CA LEU A 121 11.62 2.79 -8.69
C LEU A 121 10.41 2.46 -9.59
N PHE A 122 9.51 3.42 -9.80
CA PHE A 122 8.33 3.30 -10.65
C PHE A 122 8.28 4.41 -11.72
N PRO A 123 9.22 4.41 -12.69
CA PRO A 123 9.29 5.45 -13.70
C PRO A 123 8.23 5.26 -14.79
N SER A 124 7.80 6.37 -15.39
CA SER A 124 7.14 6.35 -16.69
C SER A 124 8.10 5.82 -17.75
N GLN A 125 7.62 4.91 -18.61
CA GLN A 125 8.42 4.38 -19.71
C GLN A 125 8.85 5.47 -20.70
N SER A 126 7.96 6.44 -20.98
CA SER A 126 8.22 7.51 -21.94
C SER A 126 9.07 8.64 -21.35
N THR A 127 8.68 9.18 -20.20
CA THR A 127 9.30 10.40 -19.65
C THR A 127 10.42 10.12 -18.65
N LYS A 128 10.56 8.86 -18.19
CA LYS A 128 11.48 8.46 -17.10
C LYS A 128 11.25 9.20 -15.76
N ARG A 129 10.15 9.94 -15.64
CA ARG A 129 9.70 10.69 -14.45
C ARG A 129 8.68 9.86 -13.63
N PRO A 130 8.33 10.27 -12.40
CA PRO A 130 7.26 9.64 -11.62
C PRO A 130 5.95 9.53 -12.39
N LEU A 131 5.29 8.38 -12.32
CA LEU A 131 3.94 8.23 -12.87
C LEU A 131 2.97 9.25 -12.26
N SER A 132 2.04 9.73 -13.07
CA SER A 132 0.93 10.54 -12.57
C SER A 132 -0.02 9.68 -11.72
N ALA A 133 -0.76 10.30 -10.81
CA ALA A 133 -1.77 9.58 -10.02
C ALA A 133 -2.84 8.95 -10.92
N ALA A 134 -3.24 9.64 -12.00
CA ALA A 134 -4.19 9.11 -12.99
C ALA A 134 -3.65 7.87 -13.69
N THR A 135 -2.38 7.88 -14.10
CA THR A 135 -1.73 6.72 -14.73
C THR A 135 -1.68 5.52 -13.78
N ILE A 136 -1.37 5.75 -12.50
CA ILE A 136 -1.42 4.67 -11.49
C ILE A 136 -2.84 4.14 -11.34
N SER A 137 -3.85 5.02 -11.25
CA SER A 137 -5.25 4.59 -11.18
C SER A 137 -5.67 3.74 -12.38
N THR A 138 -5.26 4.11 -13.60
CA THR A 138 -5.54 3.32 -14.81
C THR A 138 -4.86 1.95 -14.75
N LYS A 139 -3.58 1.89 -14.36
CA LYS A 139 -2.86 0.61 -14.20
C LYS A 139 -3.52 -0.30 -13.18
N LEU A 140 -3.90 0.24 -12.02
CA LEU A 140 -4.63 -0.50 -10.99
C LEU A 140 -5.96 -1.02 -11.52
N ARG A 141 -6.76 -0.18 -12.19
CA ARG A 141 -8.03 -0.57 -12.80
C ARG A 141 -7.87 -1.72 -13.80
N ASN A 142 -6.85 -1.66 -14.65
CA ASN A 142 -6.57 -2.72 -15.62
C ASN A 142 -6.25 -4.05 -14.93
N LEU A 143 -5.46 -4.03 -13.85
CA LEU A 143 -5.16 -5.24 -13.08
C LEU A 143 -6.37 -5.74 -12.28
N PHE A 144 -7.21 -4.84 -11.74
CA PHE A 144 -8.47 -5.24 -11.12
C PHE A 144 -9.38 -5.95 -12.12
N GLN A 145 -9.52 -5.42 -13.33
CA GLN A 145 -10.31 -6.05 -14.39
C GLN A 145 -9.73 -7.41 -14.78
N LEU A 146 -8.41 -7.51 -14.94
CA LEU A 146 -7.75 -8.79 -15.25
C LEU A 146 -7.97 -9.85 -14.16
N ALA A 147 -8.09 -9.41 -12.91
CA ALA A 147 -8.35 -10.26 -11.75
C ALA A 147 -9.84 -10.51 -11.48
N GLY A 148 -10.77 -9.95 -12.27
CA GLY A 148 -12.22 -10.05 -12.03
C GLY A 148 -12.72 -9.27 -10.80
N LEU A 149 -12.02 -8.19 -10.43
CA LEU A 149 -12.27 -7.37 -9.23
C LEU A 149 -12.74 -5.94 -9.56
N GLU A 150 -13.07 -5.65 -10.81
CA GLU A 150 -13.44 -4.30 -11.28
C GLU A 150 -14.67 -3.72 -10.56
N ASN A 151 -15.61 -4.58 -10.14
CA ASN A 151 -16.86 -4.16 -9.49
C ASN A 151 -16.72 -3.93 -7.97
N LYS A 152 -15.55 -4.19 -7.39
CA LYS A 152 -15.32 -4.03 -5.94
C LYS A 152 -15.11 -2.57 -5.51
N GLY A 153 -14.93 -1.64 -6.45
CA GLY A 153 -14.69 -0.22 -6.15
C GLY A 153 -13.32 0.04 -5.50
N TYR A 154 -12.34 -0.82 -5.75
CA TYR A 154 -10.99 -0.62 -5.23
C TYR A 154 -10.26 0.52 -5.93
N THR A 155 -9.43 1.21 -5.15
CA THR A 155 -8.54 2.28 -5.62
C THR A 155 -7.17 2.13 -4.97
N SER A 156 -6.22 2.98 -5.33
CA SER A 156 -4.91 3.03 -4.65
C SER A 156 -5.00 3.23 -3.13
N HIS A 157 -6.09 3.82 -2.64
CA HIS A 157 -6.31 4.02 -1.21
C HIS A 157 -6.79 2.77 -0.47
N SER A 158 -7.32 1.79 -1.18
CA SER A 158 -7.86 0.55 -0.62
C SER A 158 -6.78 -0.31 0.03
N PHE A 159 -5.55 -0.25 -0.48
CA PHE A 159 -4.43 -1.07 -0.01
C PHE A 159 -3.97 -0.71 1.41
N ARG A 160 -3.75 0.58 1.71
CA ARG A 160 -3.25 1.00 3.03
C ARG A 160 -4.25 0.69 4.15
N GLY A 161 -5.54 0.89 3.90
CA GLY A 161 -6.61 0.51 4.85
C GLY A 161 -6.79 -1.02 4.96
N GLY A 162 -6.68 -1.72 3.83
CA GLY A 162 -6.67 -3.19 3.79
C GLY A 162 -5.54 -3.77 4.64
N ALA A 163 -4.30 -3.33 4.41
CA ALA A 163 -3.13 -3.75 5.18
C ALA A 163 -3.27 -3.49 6.68
N ALA A 164 -3.79 -2.33 7.08
CA ALA A 164 -4.02 -2.01 8.49
C ALA A 164 -5.08 -2.90 9.12
N SER A 165 -6.18 -3.15 8.41
CA SER A 165 -7.25 -4.04 8.89
C SER A 165 -6.72 -5.45 9.04
N THR A 166 -6.02 -5.97 8.02
CA THR A 166 -5.42 -7.30 8.04
C THR A 166 -4.41 -7.48 9.17
N ALA A 167 -3.57 -6.46 9.44
CA ALA A 167 -2.63 -6.55 10.56
C ALA A 167 -3.35 -6.63 11.91
N LEU A 168 -4.41 -5.84 12.12
CA LEU A 168 -5.21 -5.94 13.35
C LEU A 168 -5.92 -7.30 13.47
N GLU A 169 -6.50 -7.78 12.37
CA GLU A 169 -7.17 -9.09 12.31
C GLU A 169 -6.19 -10.25 12.60
N GLN A 170 -4.91 -10.07 12.29
CA GLN A 170 -3.82 -11.01 12.64
C GLN A 170 -3.27 -10.82 14.06
N GLY A 171 -3.86 -9.94 14.87
CA GLY A 171 -3.48 -9.73 16.27
C GLY A 171 -2.30 -8.80 16.50
N PHE A 172 -1.85 -8.05 15.49
CA PHE A 172 -0.83 -7.02 15.72
C PHE A 172 -1.41 -5.88 16.54
N ASP A 173 -0.63 -5.41 17.51
CA ASP A 173 -1.02 -4.28 18.34
C ASP A 173 -1.24 -3.00 17.50
N SER A 174 -2.28 -2.25 17.87
CA SER A 174 -2.70 -1.03 17.19
C SER A 174 -1.59 0.02 17.12
N SER A 175 -0.74 0.15 18.15
CA SER A 175 0.36 1.13 18.13
C SER A 175 1.43 0.76 17.09
N ARG A 176 1.70 -0.54 16.92
CA ARG A 176 2.64 -1.04 15.90
C ARG A 176 2.10 -0.79 14.49
N VAL A 177 0.82 -1.09 14.26
CA VAL A 177 0.17 -0.83 12.96
C VAL A 177 0.11 0.68 12.67
N MET A 178 -0.20 1.50 13.68
CA MET A 178 -0.18 2.95 13.59
C MET A 178 1.20 3.49 13.23
N SER A 179 2.25 2.95 13.86
CA SER A 179 3.65 3.30 13.56
C SER A 179 4.04 2.95 12.13
N ALA A 180 3.80 1.70 11.69
CA ALA A 180 4.10 1.23 10.34
C ALA A 180 3.41 2.07 9.26
N GLY A 181 2.11 2.33 9.44
CA GLY A 181 1.36 3.21 8.58
C GLY A 181 1.37 4.68 8.99
N ARG A 182 2.32 5.14 9.82
CA ARG A 182 2.59 6.55 10.14
C ARG A 182 1.34 7.40 10.41
N TRP A 183 0.40 6.84 11.18
CA TRP A 183 -0.78 7.56 11.68
C TRP A 183 -0.41 8.27 12.98
N ARG A 184 -0.69 9.57 13.06
CA ARG A 184 -0.34 10.40 14.25
C ARG A 184 -1.38 10.37 15.35
N SER A 185 -2.61 9.93 15.04
CA SER A 185 -3.70 9.90 16.02
C SER A 185 -4.59 8.68 15.79
N SER A 186 -5.13 8.14 16.89
CA SER A 186 -6.08 7.03 16.85
C SER A 186 -7.31 7.35 16.00
N LYS A 187 -7.84 8.57 16.10
CA LYS A 187 -8.95 9.05 15.26
C LYS A 187 -8.64 8.95 13.75
N SER A 188 -7.41 9.33 13.35
CA SER A 188 -6.99 9.24 11.95
C SER A 188 -6.79 7.79 11.50
N PHE A 189 -6.44 6.89 12.41
CA PHE A 189 -6.23 5.47 12.17
C PHE A 189 -7.56 4.71 12.05
N GLN A 190 -8.52 4.98 12.95
CA GLN A 190 -9.85 4.37 12.96
C GLN A 190 -10.61 4.53 11.64
N ALA A 191 -10.40 5.64 10.92
CA ALA A 191 -11.00 5.85 9.61
C ALA A 191 -10.55 4.83 8.53
N TYR A 192 -9.38 4.20 8.72
CA TYR A 192 -8.74 3.30 7.74
C TYR A 192 -9.01 1.82 8.01
N ILE A 193 -9.42 1.44 9.22
CA ILE A 193 -9.59 0.04 9.61
C ILE A 193 -11.04 -0.42 9.39
N ARG A 194 -11.24 -1.72 9.18
CA ARG A 194 -12.56 -2.34 9.27
C ARG A 194 -12.91 -2.54 10.74
N PRO A 195 -14.19 -2.36 11.14
CA PRO A 195 -14.66 -2.91 12.40
C PRO A 195 -14.47 -4.43 12.37
N SER A 196 -13.78 -4.98 13.37
CA SER A 196 -13.61 -6.42 13.53
C SER A 196 -14.50 -6.90 14.67
N ALA A 197 -15.17 -8.04 14.49
CA ALA A 197 -15.92 -8.67 15.57
C ALA A 197 -14.93 -9.17 16.65
N LEU A 198 -15.26 -8.92 17.92
CA LEU A 198 -14.48 -9.43 19.03
C LEU A 198 -14.92 -10.87 19.32
N ASN A 199 -14.00 -11.83 19.16
CA ASN A 199 -14.26 -13.22 19.54
C ASN A 199 -14.03 -13.39 21.06
N ILE A 200 -15.02 -13.02 21.85
CA ILE A 200 -15.01 -13.19 23.30
C ILE A 200 -15.37 -14.64 23.62
N ILE A 201 -14.39 -15.43 24.09
CA ILE A 201 -14.61 -16.81 24.53
C ILE A 201 -15.09 -16.78 25.98
N ILE A 202 -16.31 -17.26 26.23
CA ILE A 202 -16.85 -17.45 27.58
C ILE A 202 -16.56 -18.90 27.99
N PRO A 203 -15.74 -19.15 29.03
CA PRO A 203 -15.47 -20.52 29.46
C PRO A 203 -16.75 -21.18 30.00
N PRO A 204 -16.96 -22.49 29.77
CA PRO A 204 -18.05 -23.22 30.39
C PRO A 204 -17.89 -23.23 31.92
N LYS A 205 -19.03 -23.29 32.64
CA LYS A 205 -19.07 -23.42 34.10
C LYS A 205 -18.52 -24.75 34.58
#